data_AF-A0A428VQS8-F1
#
_entry.id   AF-A0A428VQS8-F1
#
_cell.length_a   1.000
_cell.length_b   1.000
_cell.length_c   1.000
_cell.angle_alpha   90.00
_cell.angle_beta   90.00
_cell.angle_gamma   90.00
#
_symmetry.space_group_name_H-M   'P 1'
#
loop_
_entity.id
_entity.type
_entity.pdbx_description
1 polymer ?
#
loop_
_entity_poly.entity_id
_entity_poly.type
_entity_poly.pdbx_seq_one_letter_code
_entity_poly.pdbx_strand_id
1 'polypeptide(L)'
;MNPLLALRAAEIARDQLREHPARWGCLAALLLFGPPAACVVIVVVLLATLAGAGDSSSAAAPNGGTVGDIPADYLVLYREAAQTCPGLDWTILAAIGKIESDHGRSQLPGVHSGENSAKAGGPMQFLQPTFDSVVSRHPPPPGGAHPPSRYNPHDAIYAAAAYLCDSGARDGRDLHAAIFAYNHAEWYV
;
A
#
# COMPACT_ATOMS: atom_id res chain seq x y z
N MET A 1 0.82 0.79 -37.84
CA MET A 1 2.30 0.66 -37.83
C MET A 1 2.73 0.12 -39.19
N ASN A 2 3.69 0.78 -39.87
CA ASN A 2 4.04 0.46 -41.26
C ASN A 2 4.87 -0.83 -41.33
N PRO A 3 4.42 -1.91 -42.02
CA PRO A 3 5.08 -3.22 -42.04
C PRO A 3 6.49 -3.20 -42.63
N LEU A 4 6.84 -2.17 -43.40
CA LEU A 4 8.17 -2.00 -43.99
C LEU A 4 9.25 -1.65 -42.95
N LEU A 5 8.90 -1.03 -41.81
CA LEU A 5 9.87 -0.78 -40.74
C LEU A 5 10.24 -2.08 -39.99
N ALA A 6 9.27 -2.99 -39.85
CA ALA A 6 9.48 -4.26 -39.14
C ALA A 6 10.43 -5.19 -39.90
N LEU A 7 10.31 -5.26 -41.23
CA LEU A 7 11.25 -6.02 -42.06
C LEU A 7 12.67 -5.45 -42.02
N ARG A 8 12.83 -4.12 -42.07
CA ARG A 8 14.14 -3.47 -41.98
C ARG A 8 14.83 -3.74 -40.64
N ALA A 9 14.09 -3.72 -39.53
CA ALA A 9 14.62 -4.04 -38.21
C ALA A 9 15.06 -5.52 -38.08
N ALA A 10 14.31 -6.44 -38.68
CA ALA A 10 14.62 -7.87 -38.66
C ALA A 10 15.86 -8.22 -39.52
N GLU A 11 16.08 -7.53 -40.64
CA GLU A 11 17.29 -7.68 -41.46
C GLU A 11 18.53 -7.16 -40.71
N ILE A 12 18.43 -5.99 -40.07
CA ILE A 12 19.53 -5.43 -39.27
C ILE A 12 19.90 -6.39 -38.11
N ALA A 13 18.91 -6.94 -37.40
CA ALA A 13 19.16 -7.89 -36.32
C ALA A 13 19.83 -9.19 -36.82
N ARG A 14 19.45 -9.67 -38.01
CA ARG A 14 20.00 -10.88 -38.62
C ARG A 14 21.47 -10.71 -39.02
N ASP A 15 21.82 -9.55 -39.56
CA ASP A 15 23.19 -9.29 -39.99
C ASP A 15 24.12 -9.04 -38.79
N GLN A 16 23.64 -8.38 -37.72
CA GLN A 16 24.40 -8.22 -36.48
C GLN A 16 24.73 -9.55 -35.79
N LEU A 17 23.86 -10.55 -35.89
CA LEU A 17 24.08 -11.90 -35.35
C LEU A 17 25.12 -12.71 -36.15
N ARG A 18 25.26 -12.45 -37.45
CA ARG A 18 26.25 -13.12 -38.31
C ARG A 18 27.67 -12.60 -38.10
N GLU A 19 27.81 -11.29 -37.88
CA GLU A 19 29.12 -10.63 -37.73
C GLU A 19 29.77 -10.86 -36.35
N HIS A 20 29.00 -11.27 -35.33
CA HIS A 20 29.49 -11.40 -33.95
C HIS A 20 29.08 -12.71 -33.22
N PRO A 21 29.39 -13.90 -33.78
CA PRO A 21 28.89 -15.19 -33.27
C PRO A 21 29.39 -15.53 -31.86
N ALA A 22 30.57 -15.05 -31.47
CA ALA A 22 31.15 -15.31 -30.14
C ALA A 22 30.53 -14.48 -29.00
N ARG A 23 29.83 -13.37 -29.30
CA ARG A 23 29.19 -12.51 -28.27
C ARG A 23 27.81 -13.03 -27.83
N TRP A 24 27.23 -13.98 -28.58
CA TRP A 24 25.86 -14.47 -28.35
C TRP A 24 25.78 -15.99 -28.12
N GLY A 25 26.88 -16.72 -28.32
CA GLY A 25 26.94 -18.18 -28.10
C GLY A 25 26.67 -18.63 -26.65
N CYS A 26 26.96 -17.79 -25.65
CA CYS A 26 26.77 -18.16 -24.24
C CYS A 26 25.31 -18.07 -23.74
N LEU A 27 24.41 -17.41 -24.48
CA LEU A 27 22.99 -17.27 -24.10
C LEU A 27 22.14 -18.49 -24.45
N ALA A 28 22.56 -19.32 -25.41
CA ALA A 28 21.80 -20.50 -25.83
C ALA A 28 22.08 -21.76 -24.97
N ALA A 29 23.24 -21.87 -24.35
CA ALA A 29 23.65 -23.09 -23.63
C ALA A 29 23.20 -23.14 -22.16
N LEU A 30 22.77 -22.02 -21.56
CA LEU A 30 22.40 -21.96 -20.14
C LEU A 30 20.91 -22.22 -19.84
N LEU A 31 20.07 -22.38 -20.86
CA LEU A 31 18.61 -22.50 -20.71
C LEU A 31 18.06 -23.94 -20.73
N LEU A 32 18.89 -24.99 -20.85
CA LEU A 32 18.37 -26.35 -21.00
C LEU A 32 18.52 -27.32 -19.82
N PHE A 33 19.42 -27.17 -18.84
CA PHE A 33 19.60 -28.21 -17.79
C PHE A 33 20.18 -27.71 -16.44
N GLY A 34 19.48 -26.83 -15.72
CA GLY A 34 19.84 -26.51 -14.32
C GLY A 34 18.68 -25.91 -13.49
N PRO A 35 18.51 -26.27 -12.21
CA PRO A 35 17.37 -25.84 -11.40
C PRO A 35 17.38 -24.31 -11.14
N PRO A 36 16.22 -23.62 -11.25
CA PRO A 36 16.11 -22.16 -11.42
C PRO A 36 16.30 -21.34 -10.13
N ALA A 37 16.95 -21.88 -9.10
CA ALA A 37 17.03 -21.25 -7.77
C ALA A 37 18.41 -20.65 -7.44
N ALA A 38 19.45 -20.88 -8.24
CA ALA A 38 20.83 -20.54 -7.84
C ALA A 38 21.52 -19.43 -8.65
N CYS A 39 20.93 -18.92 -9.74
CA CYS A 39 21.61 -17.95 -10.62
C CYS A 39 21.20 -16.47 -10.44
N VAL A 40 20.19 -16.14 -9.62
CA VAL A 40 19.78 -14.74 -9.42
C VAL A 40 20.58 -14.05 -8.30
N VAL A 41 21.29 -14.79 -7.46
CA VAL A 41 21.92 -14.26 -6.23
C VAL A 41 23.33 -13.67 -6.45
N ILE A 42 23.97 -13.85 -7.61
CA ILE A 42 25.40 -13.50 -7.79
C ILE A 42 25.67 -12.29 -8.73
N VAL A 43 24.68 -11.78 -9.47
CA VAL A 43 24.91 -10.67 -10.43
C VAL A 43 24.62 -9.27 -9.87
N VAL A 44 23.94 -9.13 -8.72
CA VAL A 44 23.67 -7.79 -8.13
C VAL A 44 24.80 -7.30 -7.21
N VAL A 45 25.67 -8.20 -6.71
CA VAL A 45 26.70 -7.83 -5.70
C VAL A 45 28.03 -7.36 -6.31
N LEU A 46 28.24 -7.48 -7.62
CA LEU A 46 29.54 -7.20 -8.27
C LEU A 46 29.61 -5.92 -9.12
N LEU A 47 28.65 -5.01 -9.00
CA LEU A 47 28.62 -3.72 -9.73
C LEU A 47 28.57 -2.48 -8.83
N ALA A 48 29.06 -2.56 -7.58
CA ALA A 48 29.02 -1.44 -6.62
C ALA A 48 30.32 -1.23 -5.80
N THR A 49 31.51 -1.40 -6.38
CA THR A 49 32.78 -1.24 -5.62
C THR A 49 33.80 -0.24 -6.18
N LEU A 50 33.44 0.70 -7.06
CA LEU A 50 34.37 1.77 -7.45
C LEU A 50 33.68 3.12 -7.70
N ALA A 51 33.26 3.81 -6.63
CA ALA A 51 33.39 5.26 -6.47
C ALA A 51 32.60 5.75 -5.23
N GLY A 52 33.33 6.25 -4.23
CA GLY A 52 32.88 7.38 -3.39
C GLY A 52 31.86 7.08 -2.29
N ALA A 53 32.34 7.11 -1.05
CA ALA A 53 31.51 7.27 0.14
C ALA A 53 30.65 8.53 0.05
N GLY A 54 29.36 8.33 0.30
CA GLY A 54 28.34 9.35 0.47
C GLY A 54 27.15 8.66 1.10
N ASP A 55 27.21 8.48 2.42
CA ASP A 55 26.08 8.05 3.23
C ASP A 55 24.98 9.10 3.04
N SER A 56 23.99 8.73 2.23
CA SER A 56 22.73 9.42 2.12
C SER A 56 21.70 8.31 2.11
N SER A 57 21.43 7.83 3.32
CA SER A 57 20.18 7.19 3.64
C SER A 57 19.04 8.10 3.16
N SER A 58 18.63 7.94 1.90
CA SER A 58 17.34 8.41 1.43
C SER A 58 16.31 7.53 2.11
N ALA A 59 16.05 7.82 3.38
CA ALA A 59 14.73 7.59 3.94
C ALA A 59 13.77 8.28 2.97
N ALA A 60 13.06 7.49 2.18
CA ALA A 60 11.94 8.02 1.43
C ALA A 60 11.01 8.63 2.49
N ALA A 61 10.99 9.96 2.55
CA ALA A 61 10.06 10.67 3.39
C ALA A 61 8.65 10.20 3.00
N PRO A 62 7.74 10.00 3.96
CA PRO A 62 6.36 9.72 3.60
C PRO A 62 5.88 10.93 2.82
N ASN A 63 5.44 10.72 1.58
CA ASN A 63 4.66 11.72 0.86
C ASN A 63 3.28 11.77 1.53
N GLY A 64 3.24 12.27 2.77
CA GLY A 64 2.01 12.55 3.50
C GLY A 64 1.21 13.52 2.66
N GLY A 65 0.04 13.08 2.19
CA GLY A 65 -0.86 13.90 1.40
C GLY A 65 -1.03 15.27 2.08
N THR A 66 -0.96 16.34 1.30
CA THR A 66 -1.21 17.68 1.85
C THR A 66 -2.64 17.71 2.39
N VAL A 67 -2.88 18.47 3.47
CA VAL A 67 -4.23 18.64 4.05
C VAL A 67 -5.29 18.97 2.99
N GLY A 68 -4.92 19.70 1.92
CA GLY A 68 -5.81 20.05 0.81
C GLY A 68 -6.24 18.90 -0.10
N ASP A 69 -5.61 17.72 -0.01
CA ASP A 69 -6.03 16.50 -0.71
C ASP A 69 -7.17 15.78 0.02
N ILE A 70 -7.36 16.04 1.31
CA ILE A 70 -8.36 15.35 2.13
C ILE A 70 -9.74 16.01 1.92
N PRO A 71 -10.80 15.26 1.57
CA PRO A 71 -12.17 15.78 1.57
C PRO A 71 -12.51 16.44 2.92
N ALA A 72 -13.17 17.60 2.88
CA ALA A 72 -13.35 18.43 4.08
C ALA A 72 -14.15 17.71 5.18
N ASP A 73 -15.14 16.91 4.80
CA ASP A 73 -15.92 16.04 5.68
C ASP A 73 -15.05 14.97 6.35
N TYR A 74 -14.19 14.31 5.58
CA TYR A 74 -13.22 13.34 6.13
C TYR A 74 -12.20 13.99 7.06
N LEU A 75 -11.70 15.17 6.73
CA LEU A 75 -10.73 15.89 7.57
C LEU A 75 -11.32 16.21 8.96
N VAL A 76 -12.59 16.63 9.01
CA VAL A 76 -13.30 16.84 10.27
C VAL A 76 -13.40 15.53 11.05
N LEU A 77 -13.87 14.46 10.40
CA LEU A 77 -14.02 13.15 11.04
C LEU A 77 -12.70 12.58 11.57
N TYR A 78 -11.59 12.70 10.83
CA TYR A 78 -10.28 12.25 11.31
C TYR A 78 -9.85 13.00 12.57
N ARG A 79 -10.04 14.33 12.60
CA ARG A 79 -9.68 15.16 13.75
C ARG A 79 -10.54 14.86 14.97
N GLU A 80 -11.83 14.62 14.77
CA GLU A 80 -12.77 14.32 15.86
C GLU A 80 -12.58 12.89 16.38
N ALA A 81 -12.45 11.90 15.50
CA ALA A 81 -12.27 10.51 15.88
C ALA A 81 -10.95 10.28 16.62
N ALA A 82 -9.86 10.93 16.20
CA ALA A 82 -8.57 10.83 16.89
C ALA A 82 -8.66 11.25 18.38
N GLN A 83 -9.53 12.19 18.73
CA GLN A 83 -9.71 12.63 20.12
C GLN A 83 -10.28 11.53 21.04
N THR A 84 -10.87 10.47 20.47
CA THR A 84 -11.35 9.32 21.25
C THR A 84 -10.22 8.39 21.69
N CYS A 85 -9.04 8.51 21.10
CA CYS A 85 -7.83 7.81 21.51
C CYS A 85 -6.74 8.82 21.92
N PRO A 86 -6.52 9.04 23.23
CA PRO A 86 -5.45 9.92 23.72
C PRO A 86 -4.12 9.59 23.04
N GLY A 87 -3.42 10.62 22.55
CA GLY A 87 -2.12 10.49 21.91
C GLY A 87 -2.12 9.98 20.46
N LEU A 88 -3.26 9.60 19.88
CA LEU A 88 -3.34 9.26 18.46
C LEU A 88 -3.41 10.55 17.63
N ASP A 89 -2.46 10.73 16.71
CA ASP A 89 -2.49 11.85 15.76
C ASP A 89 -3.52 11.57 14.65
N TRP A 90 -4.37 12.55 14.33
CA TRP A 90 -5.38 12.43 13.29
C TRP A 90 -4.78 12.14 11.91
N THR A 91 -3.53 12.54 11.68
CA THR A 91 -2.80 12.25 10.43
C THR A 91 -2.60 10.75 10.21
N ILE A 92 -2.56 9.92 11.25
CA ILE A 92 -2.50 8.46 11.12
C ILE A 92 -3.81 7.92 10.54
N LEU A 93 -4.96 8.38 11.05
CA LEU A 93 -6.27 8.01 10.48
C LEU A 93 -6.41 8.48 9.04
N ALA A 94 -5.92 9.69 8.74
CA ALA A 94 -5.92 10.21 7.38
C ALA A 94 -5.03 9.36 6.45
N ALA A 95 -3.83 8.97 6.89
CA ALA A 95 -2.94 8.12 6.12
C ALA A 95 -3.57 6.75 5.82
N ILE A 96 -4.16 6.10 6.83
CA ILE A 96 -4.89 4.84 6.65
C ILE A 96 -6.04 5.04 5.65
N GLY A 97 -6.90 6.04 5.84
CA GLY A 97 -8.02 6.26 4.93
C GLY A 97 -7.60 6.64 3.51
N LYS A 98 -6.44 7.29 3.32
CA LYS A 98 -5.83 7.52 2.00
C LYS A 98 -5.46 6.19 1.35
N ILE A 99 -4.75 5.32 2.08
CA ILE A 99 -4.28 4.03 1.57
C ILE A 99 -5.44 3.10 1.27
N GLU A 100 -6.44 3.03 2.15
CA GLU A 100 -7.55 2.08 2.02
C GLU A 100 -8.49 2.42 0.86
N SER A 101 -8.76 3.70 0.61
CA SER A 101 -9.82 4.06 -0.34
C SER A 101 -9.70 5.46 -0.96
N ASP A 102 -8.55 6.11 -0.87
CA ASP A 102 -8.40 7.53 -1.24
C ASP A 102 -9.45 8.42 -0.53
N HIS A 103 -9.55 8.29 0.79
CA HIS A 103 -10.56 8.99 1.61
C HIS A 103 -11.99 8.72 1.12
N GLY A 104 -12.28 7.47 0.79
CA GLY A 104 -13.57 7.01 0.29
C GLY A 104 -13.90 7.42 -1.15
N ARG A 105 -12.98 8.02 -1.91
CA ARG A 105 -13.22 8.44 -3.31
C ARG A 105 -12.99 7.33 -4.32
N SER A 106 -12.21 6.32 -3.95
CA SER A 106 -11.86 5.20 -4.82
C SER A 106 -13.11 4.46 -5.30
N GLN A 107 -13.14 4.15 -6.60
CA GLN A 107 -14.22 3.37 -7.24
C GLN A 107 -13.94 1.87 -7.26
N LEU A 108 -12.92 1.42 -6.54
CA LEU A 108 -12.57 0.00 -6.45
C LEU A 108 -13.65 -0.80 -5.68
N PRO A 109 -13.79 -2.11 -5.93
CA PRO A 109 -14.74 -2.96 -5.22
C PRO A 109 -14.58 -2.88 -3.69
N GLY A 110 -15.71 -2.82 -2.98
CA GLY A 110 -15.74 -2.80 -1.51
C GLY A 110 -15.86 -1.42 -0.88
N VAL A 111 -15.45 -0.34 -1.55
CA VAL A 111 -15.42 1.00 -0.93
C VAL A 111 -16.83 1.53 -0.63
N HIS A 112 -17.71 1.51 -1.64
CA HIS A 112 -19.07 2.07 -1.52
C HIS A 112 -20.17 1.01 -1.29
N SER A 113 -19.91 -0.24 -1.73
CA SER A 113 -20.81 -1.37 -1.51
C SER A 113 -20.08 -2.69 -1.77
N GLY A 114 -20.67 -3.79 -1.31
CA GLY A 114 -20.07 -5.11 -1.45
C GLY A 114 -18.71 -5.20 -0.75
N GLU A 115 -17.85 -6.10 -1.21
CA GLU A 115 -16.55 -6.33 -0.59
C GLU A 115 -15.47 -6.45 -1.66
N ASN A 116 -14.23 -6.15 -1.28
CA ASN A 116 -13.07 -6.51 -2.09
C ASN A 116 -12.78 -8.02 -2.01
N SER A 117 -11.75 -8.49 -2.72
CA SER A 117 -11.35 -9.91 -2.71
C SER A 117 -10.95 -10.44 -1.33
N ALA A 118 -10.56 -9.56 -0.41
CA ALA A 118 -10.21 -9.87 0.97
C ALA A 118 -11.38 -9.72 1.96
N LYS A 119 -12.62 -9.52 1.48
CA LYS A 119 -13.83 -9.34 2.32
C LYS A 119 -13.90 -8.01 3.08
N ALA A 120 -12.99 -7.09 2.78
CA ALA A 120 -13.00 -5.75 3.34
C ALA A 120 -13.99 -4.84 2.59
N GLY A 121 -14.61 -3.92 3.33
CA GLY A 121 -15.53 -2.95 2.76
C GLY A 121 -15.61 -1.65 3.55
N GLY A 122 -16.16 -0.62 2.91
CA GLY A 122 -16.24 0.73 3.43
C GLY A 122 -14.97 1.55 3.18
N PRO A 123 -15.00 2.86 3.47
CA PRO A 123 -13.86 3.76 3.23
C PRO A 123 -12.64 3.46 4.09
N MET A 124 -12.81 2.75 5.21
CA MET A 124 -11.71 2.29 6.06
C MET A 124 -11.43 0.79 5.90
N GLN A 125 -12.03 0.16 4.88
CA GLN A 125 -11.78 -1.22 4.44
C GLN A 125 -11.77 -2.26 5.58
N PHE A 126 -12.77 -2.19 6.47
CA PHE A 126 -12.92 -3.17 7.54
C PHE A 126 -13.47 -4.50 7.03
N LEU A 127 -12.97 -5.60 7.60
CA LEU A 127 -13.73 -6.86 7.64
C LEU A 127 -14.97 -6.67 8.51
N GLN A 128 -16.12 -7.20 8.08
CA GLN A 128 -17.38 -7.05 8.83
C GLN A 128 -17.28 -7.56 10.28
N PRO A 129 -16.70 -8.74 10.57
CA PRO A 129 -16.59 -9.22 11.96
C PRO A 129 -15.71 -8.31 12.84
N THR A 130 -14.65 -7.72 12.26
CA THR A 130 -13.79 -6.78 12.98
C THR A 130 -14.56 -5.50 13.30
N PHE A 131 -15.26 -4.93 12.32
CA PHE A 131 -16.09 -3.76 12.53
C PHE A 131 -17.13 -4.00 13.64
N ASP A 132 -17.89 -5.09 13.56
CA ASP A 132 -18.92 -5.46 14.54
C ASP A 132 -18.33 -5.63 15.95
N SER A 133 -17.16 -6.28 16.06
CA SER A 133 -16.45 -6.44 17.34
C SER A 133 -15.99 -5.11 17.93
N VAL A 134 -15.53 -4.17 17.10
CA VAL A 134 -15.11 -2.84 17.55
C VAL A 134 -16.32 -2.01 17.99
N VAL A 135 -17.34 -1.88 17.14
CA VAL A 135 -18.48 -0.99 17.44
C VAL A 135 -19.34 -1.49 18.60
N SER A 136 -19.34 -2.80 18.88
CA SER A 136 -20.01 -3.35 20.08
C SER A 136 -19.31 -2.95 21.39
N ARG A 137 -17.99 -2.75 21.36
CA ARG A 137 -17.20 -2.31 22.52
C ARG A 137 -17.06 -0.79 22.59
N HIS A 138 -17.05 -0.14 21.43
CA HIS A 138 -16.85 1.29 21.23
C HIS A 138 -17.90 1.84 20.26
N PRO A 139 -19.16 2.03 20.72
CA PRO A 139 -20.18 2.62 19.87
C PRO A 139 -19.74 4.00 19.37
N PRO A 140 -19.82 4.30 18.06
CA PRO A 140 -19.50 5.63 17.55
C PRO A 140 -20.47 6.67 18.15
N PRO A 141 -20.04 7.94 18.28
CA PRO A 141 -20.92 9.00 18.77
C PRO A 141 -22.11 9.24 17.81
N PRO A 142 -23.13 10.01 18.23
CA PRO A 142 -24.22 10.39 17.33
C PRO A 142 -23.71 11.14 16.09
N GLY A 143 -24.26 10.81 14.92
CA GLY A 143 -23.84 11.40 13.62
C GLY A 143 -23.70 10.36 12.50
N GLY A 144 -23.61 9.09 12.87
CA GLY A 144 -23.48 7.96 11.96
C GLY A 144 -24.78 7.27 11.54
N ALA A 145 -24.64 6.07 10.95
CA ALA A 145 -25.76 5.25 10.55
C ALA A 145 -26.43 4.55 11.75
N HIS A 146 -27.68 4.14 11.57
CA HIS A 146 -28.44 3.40 12.57
C HIS A 146 -29.08 2.16 11.93
N PRO A 147 -28.55 0.94 12.19
CA PRO A 147 -27.36 0.64 13.01
C PRO A 147 -26.05 1.15 12.39
N PRO A 148 -24.94 1.24 13.16
CA PRO A 148 -23.63 1.63 12.63
C PRO A 148 -23.22 0.76 11.45
N SER A 149 -22.58 1.38 10.45
CA SER A 149 -22.23 0.70 9.20
C SER A 149 -20.79 1.00 8.78
N ARG A 150 -20.04 -0.04 8.39
CA ARG A 150 -18.68 0.16 7.84
C ARG A 150 -18.66 1.01 6.56
N TYR A 151 -19.81 1.20 5.89
CA TYR A 151 -19.94 2.06 4.71
C TYR A 151 -20.31 3.51 5.03
N ASN A 152 -20.65 3.82 6.28
CA ASN A 152 -20.81 5.20 6.71
C ASN A 152 -19.43 5.75 7.13
N PRO A 153 -18.93 6.86 6.50
CA PRO A 153 -17.61 7.38 6.81
C PRO A 153 -17.39 7.74 8.28
N HIS A 154 -18.41 8.32 8.93
CA HIS A 154 -18.34 8.65 10.35
C HIS A 154 -18.11 7.36 11.17
N ASP A 155 -18.96 6.35 11.01
CA ASP A 155 -18.83 5.10 11.77
C ASP A 155 -17.51 4.37 11.49
N ALA A 156 -17.09 4.31 10.22
CA ALA A 156 -15.87 3.65 9.81
C ALA A 156 -14.61 4.31 10.39
N ILE A 157 -14.56 5.64 10.41
CA ILE A 157 -13.41 6.40 10.93
C ILE A 157 -13.34 6.32 12.46
N TYR A 158 -14.48 6.40 13.15
CA TYR A 158 -14.53 6.18 14.61
C TYR A 158 -14.15 4.75 14.99
N ALA A 159 -14.60 3.75 14.22
CA ALA A 159 -14.17 2.36 14.41
C ALA A 159 -12.66 2.20 14.19
N ALA A 160 -12.07 2.87 13.19
CA ALA A 160 -10.62 2.86 12.96
C ALA A 160 -9.84 3.44 14.15
N ALA A 161 -10.29 4.58 14.69
CA ALA A 161 -9.68 5.19 15.87
C ALA A 161 -9.72 4.26 17.09
N ALA A 162 -10.88 3.63 17.35
CA ALA A 162 -11.03 2.67 18.43
C ALA A 162 -10.14 1.43 18.25
N TYR A 163 -10.09 0.87 17.03
CA TYR A 163 -9.28 -0.30 16.72
C TYR A 163 -7.77 -0.06 16.92
N LEU A 164 -7.25 1.08 16.45
CA LEU A 164 -5.86 1.48 16.72
C LEU A 164 -5.61 1.66 18.21
N CYS A 165 -6.58 2.26 18.93
CA CYS A 165 -6.45 2.49 20.36
C CYS A 165 -6.35 1.18 21.16
N ASP A 166 -7.18 0.21 20.82
CA ASP A 166 -7.16 -1.15 21.40
C ASP A 166 -5.86 -1.89 21.07
N SER A 167 -5.26 -1.58 19.93
CA SER A 167 -4.06 -2.21 19.41
C SER A 167 -2.76 -1.56 19.90
N GLY A 168 -2.83 -0.60 20.82
CA GLY A 168 -1.65 -0.03 21.49
C GLY A 168 -1.30 1.42 21.12
N ALA A 169 -2.08 2.06 20.22
CA ALA A 169 -1.83 3.44 19.82
C ALA A 169 -2.05 4.47 20.95
N ARG A 170 -2.73 4.09 22.04
CA ARG A 170 -3.02 4.98 23.17
C ARG A 170 -1.73 5.55 23.76
N ASP A 171 -1.77 6.86 23.98
CA ASP A 171 -0.67 7.72 24.44
C ASP A 171 0.52 7.74 23.46
N GLY A 172 0.29 7.38 22.19
CA GLY A 172 1.34 7.27 21.17
C GLY A 172 2.36 6.15 21.43
N ARG A 173 2.03 5.17 22.29
CA ARG A 173 3.01 4.22 22.84
C ARG A 173 3.50 3.18 21.84
N ASP A 174 2.59 2.61 21.05
CA ASP A 174 2.92 1.54 20.11
C ASP A 174 2.16 1.71 18.79
N LEU A 175 2.44 2.81 18.09
CA LEU A 175 1.84 3.10 16.80
C LEU A 175 2.22 2.06 15.74
N HIS A 176 3.45 1.54 15.78
CA HIS A 176 3.91 0.52 14.85
C HIS A 176 3.07 -0.76 15.01
N ALA A 177 2.94 -1.30 16.22
CA ALA A 177 2.13 -2.50 16.43
C ALA A 177 0.65 -2.24 16.13
N ALA A 178 0.13 -1.04 16.44
CA ALA A 178 -1.26 -0.70 16.16
C ALA A 178 -1.57 -0.65 14.65
N ILE A 179 -0.69 -0.05 13.85
CA ILE A 179 -0.82 0.01 12.39
C ILE A 179 -0.63 -1.39 11.79
N PHE A 180 0.33 -2.17 12.29
CA PHE A 180 0.51 -3.57 11.88
C PHE A 180 -0.71 -4.46 12.22
N ALA A 181 -1.36 -4.23 13.36
CA ALA A 181 -2.59 -4.93 13.70
C ALA A 181 -3.73 -4.56 12.74
N TYR A 182 -3.78 -3.30 12.29
CA TYR A 182 -4.74 -2.82 11.28
C TYR A 182 -4.55 -3.55 9.95
N ASN A 183 -3.29 -3.67 9.50
CA ASN A 183 -2.92 -4.42 8.31
C ASN A 183 -1.59 -5.14 8.56
N HIS A 184 -1.63 -6.49 8.57
CA HIS A 184 -0.50 -7.36 8.93
C HIS A 184 0.56 -7.46 7.82
N ALA A 185 0.96 -6.31 7.27
CA ALA A 185 1.94 -6.21 6.22
C ALA A 185 3.00 -5.17 6.59
N GLU A 186 4.26 -5.59 6.67
CA GLU A 186 5.36 -4.70 7.04
C GLU A 186 5.53 -3.52 6.09
N TRP A 187 5.13 -3.65 4.82
CA TRP A 187 5.18 -2.53 3.86
C TRP A 187 4.13 -1.44 4.14
N TYR A 188 3.15 -1.70 5.02
CA TYR A 188 2.07 -0.81 5.38
C TYR A 188 2.41 0.08 6.60
N VAL A 189 3.47 -0.26 7.35
CA VAL A 189 3.85 0.38 8.62
C VAL A 189 4.98 1.39 8.43
#